data_AF-A0A8S3QRN7-F1
#
_entry.id   AF-A0A8S3QRN7-F1
#
_cell.length_a   1.000
_cell.length_b   1.000
_cell.length_c   1.000
_cell.angle_alpha   90.00
_cell.angle_beta   90.00
_cell.angle_gamma   90.00
#
_symmetry.space_group_name_H-M   'P 1'
#
loop_
_entity.id
_entity.type
_entity.pdbx_description
1 polymer ?
#
loop_
_entity_poly.entity_id
_entity_poly.type
_entity_poly.pdbx_seq_one_letter_code
_entity_poly.pdbx_strand_id
1 'polypeptide(L)'
;MADPELKDEKTMPEAPPYICPLVQNHVLCQCCLQPMPDRRAQAINPANNIPPQQCQICYRAYCHAYWGCTKNECTGCIGKFKDLNFGKKCLNNLILENVYESEIFKNYVEANGMSVKQVLRESLVKLDAGQYTCPDQSRFAINSNTALCYTCGLRNFKELAYQYRKDIPRDELPEDAQKRQDCYWGKIAEHRKQDLIMQRISAISVIRLELHRTKKTEDVFVQTKPI
;
A
#
# COMPACT_ATOMS: atom_id res chain seq x y z
N MET A 1 -16.18 -16.68 13.07
CA MET A 1 -16.41 -15.41 13.82
C MET A 1 -15.40 -14.41 13.29
N ALA A 2 -15.83 -13.26 12.76
CA ALA A 2 -14.90 -12.26 12.23
C ALA A 2 -14.11 -11.61 13.38
N ASP A 3 -12.79 -11.53 13.24
CA ASP A 3 -11.89 -10.86 14.18
C ASP A 3 -12.28 -9.38 14.34
N PRO A 4 -12.66 -8.92 15.56
CA PRO A 4 -13.06 -7.53 15.79
C PRO A 4 -11.94 -6.52 15.45
N GLU A 5 -10.68 -6.94 15.42
CA GLU A 5 -9.53 -6.10 15.10
C GLU A 5 -9.37 -5.80 13.59
N LEU A 6 -10.19 -6.45 12.74
CA LEU A 6 -10.16 -6.33 11.29
C LEU A 6 -11.15 -5.31 10.70
N LYS A 7 -11.89 -4.56 11.51
CA LYS A 7 -12.82 -3.57 10.97
C LYS A 7 -12.08 -2.37 10.37
N ASP A 8 -12.60 -1.83 9.26
CA ASP A 8 -12.09 -0.60 8.62
C ASP A 8 -12.51 0.68 9.37
N GLU A 9 -12.53 0.61 10.70
CA GLU A 9 -12.96 1.69 11.59
C GLU A 9 -11.76 2.37 12.22
N LYS A 10 -11.89 3.67 12.49
CA LYS A 10 -10.82 4.45 13.13
C LYS A 10 -10.73 4.07 14.60
N THR A 11 -9.61 3.49 15.00
CA THR A 11 -9.31 3.25 16.41
C THR A 11 -8.68 4.49 17.03
N MET A 12 -9.16 4.90 18.21
CA MET A 12 -8.54 5.97 18.98
C MET A 12 -7.59 5.35 20.01
N PRO A 13 -6.29 5.69 20.02
CA PRO A 13 -5.39 5.22 21.05
C PRO A 13 -5.68 5.90 22.38
N GLU A 14 -5.28 5.25 23.46
CA GLU A 14 -5.30 5.83 24.79
C GLU A 14 -4.22 6.92 24.88
N ALA A 15 -4.62 8.12 25.29
CA ALA A 15 -3.68 9.22 25.47
C ALA A 15 -2.76 8.93 26.67
N PRO A 16 -1.44 9.12 26.55
CA PRO A 16 -0.53 8.89 27.66
C PRO A 16 -0.81 9.93 28.76
N PRO A 17 -0.73 9.54 30.05
CA PRO A 17 -0.84 10.47 31.18
C PRO A 17 0.44 11.30 31.31
N TYR A 18 0.68 12.19 30.33
CA TYR A 18 1.88 13.00 30.21
C TYR A 18 1.55 14.48 30.36
N ILE A 19 2.31 15.17 31.20
CA ILE A 19 2.23 16.61 31.39
C ILE A 19 3.53 17.23 30.90
N CYS A 20 3.42 18.25 30.06
CA CYS A 20 4.57 18.96 29.52
C CYS A 20 5.35 19.69 30.63
N PRO A 21 6.68 19.49 30.77
CA PRO A 21 7.50 20.36 31.59
C PRO A 21 7.58 21.77 30.98
N LEU A 22 7.99 22.76 31.78
CA LEU A 22 8.01 24.19 31.41
C LEU A 22 8.77 24.50 30.10
N VAL A 23 9.81 23.72 29.79
CA VAL A 23 10.69 23.93 28.62
C VAL A 23 10.37 22.97 27.45
N GLN A 24 9.23 22.30 27.48
CA GLN A 24 8.86 21.32 26.46
C GLN A 24 8.47 22.00 25.15
N ASN A 25 9.17 21.63 24.07
CA ASN A 25 8.78 22.03 22.72
C ASN A 25 7.47 21.34 22.30
N HIS A 26 6.68 22.04 21.50
CA HIS A 26 5.47 21.51 20.88
C HIS A 26 5.63 21.55 19.35
N VAL A 27 5.03 20.57 18.69
CA VAL A 27 5.01 20.47 17.23
C VAL A 27 3.56 20.40 16.75
N LEU A 28 3.26 21.01 15.62
CA LEU A 28 1.93 20.97 15.03
C LEU A 28 1.74 19.67 14.25
N CYS A 29 0.59 19.02 14.44
CA CYS A 29 0.21 17.89 13.59
C CYS A 29 -0.09 18.38 12.17
N GLN A 30 0.54 17.79 11.16
CA GLN A 30 0.28 18.16 9.76
C GLN A 30 -1.16 17.82 9.29
N CYS A 31 -1.87 16.95 10.00
CA CYS A 31 -3.25 16.62 9.68
C CYS A 31 -4.24 17.65 10.22
N CYS A 32 -4.25 17.86 11.55
CA CYS A 32 -5.24 18.68 12.25
C CYS A 32 -4.75 20.06 12.68
N LEU A 33 -3.46 20.36 12.50
CA LEU A 33 -2.80 21.60 12.92
C LEU A 33 -2.88 21.90 14.42
N GLN A 34 -3.29 20.93 15.24
CA GLN A 34 -3.26 21.06 16.70
C GLN A 34 -1.85 20.78 17.23
N PRO A 35 -1.41 21.49 18.28
CA PRO A 35 -0.12 21.27 18.92
C PRO A 35 -0.11 19.96 19.70
N MET A 36 1.02 19.28 19.71
CA MET A 36 1.30 18.13 20.59
C MET A 36 2.71 18.25 21.19
N PRO A 37 2.99 17.62 22.35
CA PRO A 37 4.32 17.62 22.94
C PRO A 37 5.31 16.97 21.97
N ASP A 38 6.43 17.64 21.66
CA ASP A 38 7.46 17.06 20.79
C ASP A 38 8.36 16.11 21.60
N ARG A 39 8.04 14.82 21.55
CA ARG A 39 8.77 13.77 22.27
C ARG A 39 9.55 12.87 21.31
N ARG A 40 9.78 13.30 20.07
CA ARG A 40 10.50 12.52 19.04
C ARG A 40 11.91 12.14 19.47
N ALA A 41 12.63 13.04 20.14
CA ALA A 41 13.96 12.74 20.67
C ALA A 41 13.92 11.67 21.78
N GLN A 42 12.88 11.68 22.62
CA GLN A 42 12.69 10.67 23.66
C GLN A 42 12.29 9.31 23.07
N ALA A 43 11.56 9.30 21.95
CA ALA A 43 11.11 8.09 21.26
C ALA A 43 12.24 7.30 20.59
N ILE A 44 13.44 7.87 20.49
CA ILE A 44 14.64 7.15 19.99
C ILE A 44 14.97 5.96 20.91
N ASN A 45 14.75 6.09 22.22
CA ASN A 45 14.91 4.98 23.16
C ASN A 45 13.61 4.17 23.24
N PRO A 46 13.60 2.90 22.78
CA PRO A 46 12.40 2.06 22.81
C PRO A 46 11.86 1.81 24.22
N ALA A 47 12.70 1.88 25.26
CA ALA A 47 12.29 1.67 26.66
C ALA A 47 11.27 2.72 27.14
N ASN A 48 11.21 3.88 26.49
CA ASN A 48 10.25 4.93 26.84
C ASN A 48 8.82 4.65 26.34
N ASN A 49 8.64 3.65 25.47
CA ASN A 49 7.35 3.25 24.90
C ASN A 49 6.53 4.43 24.35
N ILE A 50 7.19 5.37 23.67
CA ILE A 50 6.54 6.57 23.12
C ILE A 50 6.00 6.23 21.72
N PRO A 51 4.70 6.42 21.46
CA PRO A 51 4.14 6.18 20.14
C PRO A 51 4.77 7.07 19.05
N PRO A 52 4.77 6.64 17.78
CA PRO A 52 5.40 7.40 16.70
C PRO A 52 4.69 8.74 16.47
N GLN A 53 5.48 9.82 16.47
CA GLN A 53 5.00 11.18 16.19
C GLN A 53 5.44 11.71 14.82
N GLN A 54 6.24 10.94 14.08
CA GLN A 54 6.84 11.35 12.80
C GLN A 54 6.81 10.20 11.80
N CYS A 55 6.45 10.50 10.55
CA CYS A 55 6.52 9.54 9.46
C CYS A 55 7.98 9.31 9.02
N GLN A 56 8.40 8.06 8.88
CA GLN A 56 9.78 7.70 8.51
C GLN A 56 10.13 8.02 7.04
N ILE A 57 9.14 8.32 6.19
CA ILE A 57 9.36 8.65 4.78
C ILE A 57 9.39 10.16 4.56
N CYS A 58 8.34 10.88 4.99
CA CYS A 58 8.21 12.31 4.73
C CYS A 58 8.67 13.20 5.88
N TYR A 59 9.05 12.63 7.02
CA TYR A 59 9.52 13.33 8.23
C TYR A 59 8.57 14.37 8.82
N ARG A 60 7.31 14.41 8.36
CA ARG A 60 6.27 15.29 8.92
C ARG A 60 5.71 14.72 10.22
N ALA A 61 5.26 15.62 11.10
CA ALA A 61 4.74 15.28 12.41
C ALA A 61 3.23 15.06 12.43
N TYR A 62 2.76 14.08 13.21
CA TYR A 62 1.35 13.68 13.27
C TYR A 62 1.00 13.19 14.68
N CYS A 63 -0.22 13.48 15.14
CA CYS A 63 -0.62 13.23 16.53
C CYS A 63 -1.40 11.94 16.76
N HIS A 64 -1.86 11.24 15.71
CA HIS A 64 -2.83 10.18 15.88
C HIS A 64 -2.32 9.03 16.73
N ALA A 65 -1.15 8.47 16.46
CA ALA A 65 -0.62 7.39 17.30
C ALA A 65 -0.30 7.82 18.74
N TYR A 66 -0.08 9.12 18.98
CA TYR A 66 0.22 9.63 20.32
C TYR A 66 -1.02 9.72 21.21
N TRP A 67 -2.12 10.30 20.73
CA TRP A 67 -3.33 10.52 21.54
C TRP A 67 -4.64 10.58 20.73
N GLY A 68 -4.60 10.20 19.46
CA GLY A 68 -5.75 10.23 18.57
C GLY A 68 -6.00 11.61 17.93
N CYS A 69 -5.87 11.68 16.61
CA CYS A 69 -6.25 12.86 15.83
C CYS A 69 -7.78 12.96 15.73
N THR A 70 -8.35 14.11 16.08
CA THR A 70 -9.82 14.35 16.09
C THR A 70 -10.35 15.10 14.87
N LYS A 71 -9.50 15.43 13.89
CA LYS A 71 -9.96 16.07 12.64
C LYS A 71 -11.02 15.20 11.95
N ASN A 72 -12.09 15.84 11.49
CA ASN A 72 -13.12 15.20 10.68
C ASN A 72 -12.50 14.49 9.47
N GLU A 73 -13.05 13.32 9.13
CA GLU A 73 -12.57 12.46 8.03
C GLU A 73 -11.16 11.85 8.20
N CYS A 74 -10.41 12.21 9.24
CA CYS A 74 -9.15 11.55 9.54
C CYS A 74 -9.42 10.13 10.07
N THR A 75 -8.96 9.10 9.35
CA THR A 75 -9.03 7.68 9.76
C THR A 75 -7.85 7.21 10.61
N GLY A 76 -6.90 8.12 10.88
CA GLY A 76 -5.65 7.82 11.57
C GLY A 76 -4.46 8.36 10.78
N CYS A 77 -3.98 9.55 11.13
CA CYS A 77 -2.99 10.25 10.29
C CYS A 77 -1.56 9.72 10.40
N ILE A 78 -1.27 8.88 11.40
CA ILE A 78 0.01 8.17 11.57
C ILE A 78 -0.22 6.90 12.39
N GLY A 79 0.57 5.86 12.09
CA GLY A 79 0.63 4.60 12.83
C GLY A 79 1.77 3.74 12.28
N LYS A 80 1.97 2.55 12.86
CA LYS A 80 2.76 1.51 12.19
C LYS A 80 2.02 1.09 10.92
N PHE A 81 2.72 0.61 9.90
CA PHE A 81 2.10 0.30 8.61
C PHE A 81 0.94 -0.69 8.76
N LYS A 82 1.11 -1.73 9.57
CA LYS A 82 0.06 -2.72 9.88
C LYS A 82 -1.18 -2.16 10.61
N ASP A 83 -1.02 -1.03 11.29
CA ASP A 83 -2.08 -0.40 12.11
C ASP A 83 -2.79 0.74 11.36
N LEU A 84 -2.35 1.08 10.15
CA LEU A 84 -2.99 2.14 9.35
C LEU A 84 -4.38 1.72 8.88
N ASN A 85 -5.32 2.66 8.96
CA ASN A 85 -6.65 2.52 8.40
C ASN A 85 -6.82 3.43 7.17
N PHE A 86 -7.00 2.81 6.00
CA PHE A 86 -7.22 3.51 4.73
C PHE A 86 -8.70 3.81 4.43
N GLY A 87 -9.62 3.13 5.13
CA GLY A 87 -11.06 3.19 4.96
C GLY A 87 -11.53 2.56 3.64
N LYS A 88 -12.79 2.09 3.61
CA LYS A 88 -13.37 1.43 2.41
C LYS A 88 -13.31 2.30 1.14
N LYS A 89 -13.39 3.62 1.29
CA LYS A 89 -13.30 4.57 0.16
C LYS A 89 -11.98 4.47 -0.61
N CYS A 90 -10.90 3.94 0.00
CA CYS A 90 -9.64 3.78 -0.71
C CYS A 90 -9.73 2.77 -1.87
N LEU A 91 -10.65 1.79 -1.80
CA LEU A 91 -10.79 0.74 -2.80
C LEU A 91 -11.11 1.30 -4.19
N ASN A 92 -11.83 2.42 -4.30
CA ASN A 92 -12.29 2.99 -5.56
C ASN A 92 -11.16 3.31 -6.58
N ASN A 93 -9.94 3.55 -6.11
CA ASN A 93 -8.79 3.90 -6.95
C ASN A 93 -7.50 3.19 -6.47
N LEU A 94 -7.65 2.04 -5.82
CA LEU A 94 -6.53 1.35 -5.17
C LEU A 94 -5.63 0.67 -6.20
N ILE A 95 -6.22 0.07 -7.24
CA ILE A 95 -5.49 -0.71 -8.24
C ILE A 95 -5.16 0.19 -9.42
N LEU A 96 -3.89 0.60 -9.52
CA LEU A 96 -3.33 1.40 -10.62
C LEU A 96 -4.08 2.71 -10.93
N GLU A 97 -4.94 3.18 -10.01
CA GLU A 97 -5.88 4.30 -10.27
C GLU A 97 -6.82 4.03 -11.45
N ASN A 98 -7.08 2.75 -11.74
CA ASN A 98 -8.04 2.29 -12.73
C ASN A 98 -9.35 1.92 -12.01
N VAL A 99 -10.42 2.65 -12.31
CA VAL A 99 -11.74 2.46 -11.69
C VAL A 99 -12.28 1.04 -11.90
N TYR A 100 -12.10 0.45 -13.09
CA TYR A 100 -12.59 -0.89 -13.39
C TYR A 100 -11.81 -1.99 -12.67
N GLU A 101 -10.48 -1.94 -12.69
CA GLU A 101 -9.67 -2.91 -11.93
C GLU A 101 -9.90 -2.78 -10.42
N SER A 102 -10.11 -1.54 -9.97
CA SER A 102 -10.44 -1.22 -8.59
C SER A 102 -11.84 -1.73 -8.21
N GLU A 103 -12.82 -1.68 -9.12
CA GLU A 103 -14.16 -2.24 -8.93
C GLU A 103 -14.15 -3.76 -8.90
N ILE A 104 -13.44 -4.43 -9.81
CA ILE A 104 -13.25 -5.89 -9.78
C ILE A 104 -12.63 -6.31 -8.45
N PHE A 105 -11.58 -5.60 -8.02
CA PHE A 105 -10.90 -5.90 -6.76
C PHE A 105 -11.81 -5.64 -5.55
N LYS A 106 -12.58 -4.54 -5.56
CA LYS A 106 -13.56 -4.24 -4.52
C LYS A 106 -14.62 -5.34 -4.42
N ASN A 107 -15.18 -5.79 -5.55
CA ASN A 107 -16.17 -6.85 -5.59
C ASN A 107 -15.61 -8.17 -5.06
N TYR A 108 -14.35 -8.49 -5.38
CA TYR A 108 -13.66 -9.67 -4.81
C TYR A 108 -13.54 -9.57 -3.28
N VAL A 109 -13.07 -8.43 -2.77
CA VAL A 109 -12.92 -8.19 -1.32
C VAL A 109 -14.27 -8.32 -0.60
N GLU A 110 -15.33 -7.74 -1.16
CA GLU A 110 -16.69 -7.80 -0.61
C GLU A 110 -17.27 -9.23 -0.66
N ALA A 111 -17.11 -9.95 -1.78
CA ALA A 111 -17.59 -11.31 -1.94
C ALA A 111 -16.92 -12.31 -0.98
N ASN A 112 -15.64 -12.10 -0.66
CA ASN A 112 -14.89 -12.90 0.30
C ASN A 112 -15.09 -12.45 1.76
N GLY A 113 -15.93 -11.43 2.02
CA GLY A 113 -16.17 -10.89 3.36
C GLY A 113 -14.93 -10.27 4.01
N MET A 114 -13.96 -9.86 3.20
CA MET A 114 -12.69 -9.29 3.66
C MET A 114 -12.80 -7.78 3.91
N SER A 115 -11.94 -7.27 4.79
CA SER A 115 -11.77 -5.83 4.99
C SER A 115 -10.52 -5.30 4.30
N VAL A 116 -10.43 -3.99 4.13
CA VAL A 116 -9.20 -3.35 3.62
C VAL A 116 -8.02 -3.63 4.56
N LYS A 117 -8.27 -3.61 5.87
CA LYS A 117 -7.26 -3.96 6.88
C LYS A 117 -6.78 -5.40 6.76
N GLN A 118 -7.66 -6.34 6.39
CA GLN A 118 -7.28 -7.74 6.15
C GLN A 118 -6.36 -7.85 4.94
N VAL A 119 -6.74 -7.25 3.81
CA VAL A 119 -5.90 -7.21 2.60
C VAL A 119 -4.53 -6.62 2.92
N LEU A 120 -4.49 -5.47 3.62
CA LEU A 120 -3.24 -4.86 4.05
C LEU A 120 -2.38 -5.83 4.88
N ARG A 121 -2.98 -6.51 5.87
CA ARG A 121 -2.26 -7.44 6.73
C ARG A 121 -1.66 -8.60 5.94
N GLU A 122 -2.43 -9.23 5.07
CA GLU A 122 -1.97 -10.34 4.22
C GLU A 122 -0.86 -9.89 3.26
N SER A 123 -1.00 -8.71 2.66
CA SER A 123 0.06 -8.11 1.86
C SER A 123 1.34 -7.81 2.66
N LEU A 124 1.20 -7.36 3.91
CA LEU A 124 2.35 -7.05 4.77
C LEU A 124 3.09 -8.32 5.22
N VAL A 125 2.41 -9.45 5.41
CA VAL A 125 3.07 -10.75 5.64
C VAL A 125 3.99 -11.09 4.47
N LYS A 126 3.51 -10.91 3.23
CA LYS A 126 4.31 -11.12 2.02
C LYS A 126 5.42 -10.09 1.84
N LEU A 127 5.21 -8.85 2.26
CA LEU A 127 6.24 -7.80 2.27
C LEU A 127 7.38 -8.15 3.22
N ASP A 128 7.06 -8.52 4.46
CA ASP A 128 8.03 -8.87 5.49
C ASP A 128 8.81 -10.15 5.13
N ALA A 129 8.18 -11.07 4.37
CA ALA A 129 8.83 -12.25 3.79
C ALA A 129 9.66 -11.95 2.52
N GLY A 130 9.69 -10.71 2.04
CA GLY A 130 10.41 -10.32 0.83
C GLY A 130 9.77 -10.76 -0.49
N GLN A 131 8.53 -11.26 -0.46
CA GLN A 131 7.78 -11.67 -1.66
C GLN A 131 7.13 -10.47 -2.36
N TYR A 132 6.68 -9.49 -1.58
CA TYR A 132 6.15 -8.23 -2.09
C TYR A 132 7.16 -7.10 -1.94
N THR A 133 7.04 -6.10 -2.81
CA THR A 133 7.85 -4.88 -2.77
C THR A 133 7.00 -3.63 -2.73
N CYS A 134 7.57 -2.53 -2.25
CA CYS A 134 6.92 -1.23 -2.19
C CYS A 134 7.76 -0.16 -2.95
N PRO A 135 7.17 0.92 -3.46
CA PRO A 135 7.90 1.95 -4.20
C PRO A 135 9.05 2.60 -3.40
N ASP A 136 8.85 2.73 -2.08
CA ASP A 136 9.81 3.35 -1.17
C ASP A 136 10.78 2.32 -0.51
N GLN A 137 10.67 1.02 -0.84
CA GLN A 137 11.40 -0.07 -0.16
C GLN A 137 12.92 0.11 -0.21
N SER A 138 13.45 0.48 -1.37
CA SER A 138 14.91 0.61 -1.60
C SER A 138 15.56 1.74 -0.78
N ARG A 139 14.78 2.71 -0.32
CA ARG A 139 15.29 3.87 0.42
C ARG A 139 15.07 3.77 1.93
N PHE A 140 13.97 3.13 2.35
CA PHE A 140 13.49 3.21 3.74
C PHE A 140 13.33 1.85 4.43
N ALA A 141 13.64 0.73 3.77
CA ALA A 141 13.53 -0.63 4.32
C ALA A 141 12.18 -0.85 5.03
N ILE A 142 11.09 -0.60 4.30
CA ILE A 142 9.73 -0.62 4.85
C ILE A 142 9.34 -2.06 5.23
N ASN A 143 8.68 -2.18 6.38
CA ASN A 143 8.10 -3.41 6.90
C ASN A 143 6.79 -3.10 7.63
N SER A 144 6.13 -4.13 8.16
CA SER A 144 4.85 -4.00 8.89
C SER A 144 4.90 -3.04 10.09
N ASN A 145 6.06 -2.84 10.72
CA ASN A 145 6.23 -1.99 11.90
C ASN A 145 6.73 -0.57 11.59
N THR A 146 7.03 -0.24 10.32
CA THR A 146 7.47 1.09 9.91
C THR A 146 6.38 2.13 10.21
N ALA A 147 6.75 3.25 10.86
CA ALA A 147 5.84 4.34 11.19
C ALA A 147 5.59 5.23 9.97
N LEU A 148 4.37 5.21 9.46
CA LEU A 148 3.97 5.89 8.23
C LEU A 148 2.78 6.82 8.48
N CYS A 149 2.72 7.94 7.75
CA CYS A 149 1.49 8.73 7.67
C CYS A 149 0.53 8.12 6.65
N TYR A 150 -0.75 8.55 6.68
CA TYR A 150 -1.77 8.07 5.75
C TYR A 150 -1.33 8.14 4.28
N THR A 151 -0.79 9.27 3.82
CA THR A 151 -0.42 9.46 2.40
C THR A 151 0.73 8.55 1.97
N CYS A 152 1.78 8.45 2.80
CA CYS A 152 2.91 7.58 2.52
C CYS A 152 2.52 6.10 2.62
N GLY A 153 1.71 5.74 3.61
CA GLY A 153 1.15 4.39 3.75
C GLY A 153 0.30 4.01 2.54
N LEU A 154 -0.61 4.89 2.10
CA LEU A 154 -1.51 4.61 0.97
C LEU A 154 -0.73 4.43 -0.33
N ARG A 155 0.31 5.25 -0.56
CA ARG A 155 1.19 5.10 -1.73
C ARG A 155 1.84 3.72 -1.79
N ASN A 156 2.36 3.23 -0.66
CA ASN A 156 2.98 1.91 -0.60
C ASN A 156 1.93 0.80 -0.65
N PHE A 157 0.77 1.01 -0.01
CA PHE A 157 -0.34 0.06 -0.04
C PHE A 157 -0.92 -0.14 -1.45
N LYS A 158 -0.97 0.88 -2.31
CA LYS A 158 -1.38 0.72 -3.72
C LYS A 158 -0.55 -0.34 -4.46
N GLU A 159 0.77 -0.37 -4.22
CA GLU A 159 1.65 -1.37 -4.84
C GLU A 159 1.47 -2.76 -4.25
N LEU A 160 1.26 -2.83 -2.93
CA LEU A 160 0.94 -4.08 -2.24
C LEU A 160 -0.39 -4.67 -2.71
N ALA A 161 -1.42 -3.84 -2.85
CA ALA A 161 -2.73 -4.24 -3.34
C ALA A 161 -2.69 -4.68 -4.81
N TYR A 162 -1.84 -4.06 -5.64
CA TYR A 162 -1.62 -4.51 -7.01
C TYR A 162 -1.00 -5.93 -7.04
N GLN A 163 0.03 -6.19 -6.24
CA GLN A 163 0.63 -7.53 -6.14
C GLN A 163 -0.36 -8.55 -5.55
N TYR A 164 -1.15 -8.14 -4.55
CA TYR A 164 -2.23 -8.96 -4.00
C TYR A 164 -3.21 -9.37 -5.09
N ARG A 165 -3.73 -8.39 -5.85
CA ARG A 165 -4.66 -8.63 -6.95
C ARG A 165 -4.05 -9.50 -8.06
N LYS A 166 -2.75 -9.40 -8.31
CA LYS A 166 -2.03 -10.23 -9.28
C LYS A 166 -1.97 -11.70 -8.84
N ASP A 167 -1.91 -11.97 -7.54
CA ASP A 167 -1.83 -13.32 -7.00
C ASP A 167 -3.19 -14.03 -6.92
N ILE A 168 -4.30 -13.30 -7.10
CA ILE A 168 -5.65 -13.89 -7.14
C ILE A 168 -5.79 -14.79 -8.38
N PRO A 169 -6.14 -16.09 -8.20
CA PRO A 169 -6.39 -17.00 -9.32
C PRO A 169 -7.49 -16.49 -10.25
N ARG A 170 -7.37 -16.74 -11.57
CA ARG A 170 -8.33 -16.22 -12.55
C ARG A 170 -9.75 -16.76 -12.32
N ASP A 171 -9.86 -18.01 -11.90
CA ASP A 171 -11.13 -18.69 -11.61
C ASP A 171 -11.88 -18.13 -10.39
N GLU A 172 -11.19 -17.44 -9.48
CA GLU A 172 -11.81 -16.72 -8.36
C GLU A 172 -12.31 -15.31 -8.74
N LEU A 173 -12.02 -14.84 -9.96
CA LEU A 173 -12.47 -13.53 -10.43
C LEU A 173 -13.84 -13.62 -11.13
N PRO A 174 -14.61 -12.52 -11.16
CA PRO A 174 -15.84 -12.44 -11.96
C PRO A 174 -15.63 -12.82 -13.44
N GLU A 175 -16.64 -13.46 -14.05
CA GLU A 175 -16.55 -14.05 -15.40
C GLU A 175 -16.22 -13.01 -16.49
N ASP A 176 -16.70 -11.78 -16.33
CA ASP A 176 -16.37 -10.63 -17.17
C ASP A 176 -14.89 -10.23 -17.05
N ALA A 177 -14.29 -10.32 -15.87
CA ALA A 177 -12.87 -10.09 -15.66
C ALA A 177 -12.01 -11.21 -16.27
N GLN A 178 -12.48 -12.46 -16.28
CA GLN A 178 -11.76 -13.61 -16.84
C GLN A 178 -11.60 -13.52 -18.36
N LYS A 179 -12.61 -12.99 -19.07
CA LYS A 179 -12.67 -12.92 -20.53
C LYS A 179 -11.86 -11.76 -21.13
N ARG A 180 -11.33 -10.85 -20.30
CA ARG A 180 -10.60 -9.65 -20.75
C ARG A 180 -9.21 -10.03 -21.27
N GLN A 181 -8.85 -9.45 -22.42
CA GLN A 181 -7.53 -9.61 -23.01
C GLN A 181 -6.51 -8.76 -22.23
N ASP A 182 -5.29 -9.25 -22.09
CA ASP A 182 -4.23 -8.51 -21.40
C ASP A 182 -3.82 -7.27 -22.20
N CYS A 183 -3.55 -6.18 -21.49
CA CYS A 183 -3.01 -4.98 -22.11
C CYS A 183 -1.58 -5.24 -22.52
N TYR A 184 -1.29 -4.94 -23.79
CA TYR A 184 0.07 -4.97 -24.32
C TYR A 184 1.05 -4.16 -23.46
N TRP A 185 0.59 -3.02 -22.92
CA TRP A 185 1.39 -2.13 -22.06
C TRP A 185 1.27 -2.43 -20.56
N GLY A 186 0.37 -3.34 -20.16
CA GLY A 186 0.12 -3.74 -18.77
C GLY A 186 0.05 -2.55 -17.80
N LYS A 187 0.82 -2.63 -16.71
CA LYS A 187 0.92 -1.60 -15.66
C LYS A 187 1.39 -0.22 -16.16
N ILE A 188 2.10 -0.16 -17.29
CA ILE A 188 2.71 1.07 -17.83
C ILE A 188 1.74 1.76 -18.82
N ALA A 189 0.61 1.14 -19.15
CA ALA A 189 -0.37 1.67 -20.09
C ALA A 189 -0.84 3.08 -19.67
N GLU A 190 -0.46 4.09 -20.45
CA GLU A 190 -0.83 5.49 -20.21
C GLU A 190 -2.27 5.84 -20.63
N HIS A 191 -3.07 4.86 -21.06
CA HIS A 191 -4.49 5.04 -21.45
C HIS A 191 -5.43 5.34 -20.26
N ARG A 192 -4.90 5.94 -19.18
CA ARG A 192 -5.50 6.16 -17.86
C ARG A 192 -6.81 6.99 -17.83
N LYS A 193 -7.43 7.32 -18.97
CA LYS A 193 -8.58 8.23 -19.04
C LYS A 193 -9.65 7.92 -20.11
N GLN A 194 -9.59 6.79 -20.83
CA GLN A 194 -10.66 6.41 -21.76
C GLN A 194 -11.41 5.19 -21.23
N ASP A 195 -12.60 5.41 -20.66
CA ASP A 195 -13.42 4.39 -19.98
C ASP A 195 -13.66 3.13 -20.83
N LEU A 196 -13.83 3.30 -22.15
CA LEU A 196 -14.03 2.21 -23.11
C LEU A 196 -12.82 1.28 -23.28
N ILE A 197 -11.59 1.78 -23.10
CA ILE A 197 -10.37 0.97 -23.20
C ILE A 197 -10.14 0.20 -21.89
N MET A 198 -10.42 0.85 -20.75
CA MET A 198 -10.28 0.23 -19.43
C MET A 198 -11.25 -0.95 -19.26
N GLN A 199 -12.46 -0.90 -19.83
CA GLN A 199 -13.39 -2.04 -19.81
C GLN A 199 -12.91 -3.26 -20.61
N ARG A 200 -12.23 -3.03 -21.74
CA ARG A 200 -11.92 -4.10 -22.71
C ARG A 200 -10.64 -4.87 -22.42
N ILE A 201 -9.70 -4.26 -21.68
CA ILE A 201 -8.33 -4.73 -21.60
C ILE A 201 -7.83 -4.74 -20.15
N SER A 202 -7.32 -5.88 -19.67
CA SER A 202 -6.73 -6.05 -18.33
C SER A 202 -5.41 -5.31 -18.21
N ALA A 203 -5.29 -4.38 -17.26
CA ALA A 203 -4.00 -3.74 -16.94
C ALA A 203 -3.14 -4.60 -16.00
N ILE A 204 -3.71 -5.68 -15.46
CA ILE A 204 -3.06 -6.67 -14.61
C ILE A 204 -2.56 -7.79 -15.50
N SER A 205 -1.69 -7.42 -16.44
CA SER A 205 -1.04 -8.40 -17.29
C SER A 205 -0.09 -9.20 -16.40
N VAL A 206 -0.25 -10.52 -16.40
CA VAL A 206 0.90 -11.38 -16.12
C VAL A 206 1.81 -11.17 -17.30
N ILE A 207 2.71 -10.20 -17.23
CA ILE A 207 3.86 -10.21 -18.13
C ILE A 207 4.60 -11.50 -17.77
N ARG A 208 4.23 -12.58 -18.47
CA ARG A 208 5.06 -13.75 -18.69
C ARG A 208 6.17 -13.23 -19.58
N LEU A 209 7.14 -12.53 -18.98
CA LEU A 209 8.48 -12.39 -19.56
C LEU A 209 9.12 -13.78 -19.48
N GLU A 210 8.50 -14.75 -20.15
CA GLU A 210 9.23 -15.89 -20.66
C GLU A 210 10.16 -15.33 -21.72
N LEU A 211 11.40 -15.11 -21.31
CA LEU A 211 12.61 -15.45 -22.05
C LEU A 211 12.36 -15.91 -23.50
N HIS A 212 12.04 -14.96 -24.38
CA HIS A 212 12.21 -15.12 -25.84
C HIS A 212 13.27 -14.16 -26.36
N ARG A 213 14.26 -13.85 -25.52
CA ARG A 213 15.46 -13.10 -25.91
C ARG A 213 16.73 -13.95 -26.03
N THR A 214 16.60 -15.27 -26.15
CA THR A 214 17.72 -16.18 -26.45
C THR A 214 17.25 -17.29 -27.37
N LYS A 215 17.21 -17.03 -28.68
CA LYS A 215 17.30 -17.99 -29.80
C LYS A 215 17.18 -17.22 -31.12
N LYS A 216 18.16 -16.36 -31.42
CA LYS A 216 18.34 -15.82 -32.78
C LYS A 216 19.76 -15.34 -33.09
N THR A 217 20.76 -15.80 -32.34
CA THR A 217 22.16 -15.46 -32.55
C THR A 217 23.02 -16.67 -32.20
N GLU A 218 22.81 -17.79 -32.88
CA GLU A 218 23.70 -18.96 -32.88
C GLU A 218 23.22 -19.88 -34.01
N ASP A 219 23.40 -19.42 -35.25
CA ASP A 219 23.28 -20.26 -36.47
C ASP A 219 23.78 -19.47 -37.69
N VAL A 220 24.93 -18.79 -37.60
CA VAL A 220 25.69 -18.35 -38.79
C VAL A 220 27.17 -18.28 -38.42
N PHE A 221 27.83 -19.41 -38.21
CA PHE A 221 29.29 -19.52 -38.40
C PHE A 221 29.63 -20.98 -38.69
N VAL A 222 30.54 -21.18 -39.65
CA VAL A 222 31.00 -22.47 -40.23
C VAL A 222 30.00 -22.98 -41.29
N GLN A 223 30.22 -22.91 -42.60
CA GLN A 223 31.42 -23.24 -43.38
C GLN A 223 31.20 -22.82 -44.84
N THR A 224 32.09 -22.04 -45.44
CA THR A 224 32.47 -22.20 -46.87
C THR A 224 33.85 -21.58 -47.08
N LYS A 225 34.88 -22.44 -47.22
CA LYS A 225 36.10 -22.11 -47.96
C LYS A 225 35.75 -21.99 -49.44
N PRO A 226 36.51 -21.20 -50.20
CA PRO A 226 36.92 -21.70 -51.51
C PRO A 226 38.40 -21.42 -51.84
N ILE A 227 39.00 -22.47 -52.42
CA ILE A 227 40.05 -22.53 -53.48
C ILE A 227 41.30 -21.67 -53.27
#